data_AF-A0A821VRF9-F1
#
_entry.id   AF-A0A821VRF9-F1
#
_cell.length_a   1.000
_cell.length_b   1.000
_cell.length_c   1.000
_cell.angle_alpha   90.00
_cell.angle_beta   90.00
_cell.angle_gamma   90.00
#
_symmetry.space_group_name_H-M   'P 1'
#
loop_
_entity.id
_entity.type
_entity.pdbx_description
1 polymer ?
#
loop_
_entity_poly.entity_id
_entity_poly.type
_entity_poly.pdbx_seq_one_letter_code
_entity_poly.pdbx_strand_id
1 'polypeptide(L)'
;MKKSKVVKINVGGEIIMSTRDILTRIRSSKLASMINGNCEDISAFDCDGNIFLNYNPILFYHLLEQLRTLEDENFPIFYPPKSRLLVIPFRQMFQELGFRIASLSNDDIITLNVGGEIFVTRCQTLSQVPYSKLAIV
;
A
#
# COMPACT_ATOMS: atom_id res chain seq x y z
N MET A 1 -20.04 -19.65 9.78
CA MET A 1 -19.17 -18.63 9.16
C MET A 1 -19.11 -18.89 7.66
N LYS A 2 -19.44 -17.91 6.81
CA LYS A 2 -19.24 -18.05 5.35
C LYS A 2 -17.73 -18.09 5.11
N LYS A 3 -17.22 -19.15 4.48
CA LYS A 3 -15.82 -19.19 4.04
C LYS A 3 -15.62 -18.12 2.98
N SER A 4 -14.66 -17.23 3.20
CA SER A 4 -14.28 -16.25 2.17
C SER A 4 -13.72 -16.98 0.95
N LYS A 5 -14.17 -16.57 -0.25
CA LYS A 5 -13.73 -17.17 -1.51
C LYS A 5 -12.27 -16.78 -1.77
N VAL A 6 -11.44 -17.78 -2.10
CA VAL A 6 -10.07 -17.56 -2.57
C VAL A 6 -10.10 -16.88 -3.93
N VAL A 7 -9.22 -15.89 -4.12
CA VAL A 7 -9.05 -15.11 -5.34
C VAL A 7 -7.60 -15.23 -5.78
N LYS A 8 -7.39 -15.38 -7.09
CA LYS A 8 -6.09 -15.32 -7.75
C LYS A 8 -5.91 -13.93 -8.37
N ILE A 9 -4.73 -13.36 -8.21
CA ILE A 9 -4.32 -12.09 -8.80
C ILE A 9 -2.96 -12.30 -9.42
N ASN A 10 -2.75 -11.79 -10.63
CA ASN A 10 -1.46 -11.75 -11.27
C ASN A 10 -0.79 -10.40 -10.97
N VAL A 11 0.33 -10.43 -10.27
CA VAL A 11 1.10 -9.22 -9.93
C VAL A 11 2.45 -9.32 -10.63
N GLY A 12 2.70 -8.49 -11.64
CA GLY A 12 3.97 -8.46 -12.37
C GLY A 12 4.39 -9.79 -12.99
N GLY A 13 3.43 -10.69 -13.27
CA GLY A 13 3.67 -12.05 -13.78
C GLY A 13 3.62 -13.15 -12.72
N GLU A 14 3.52 -12.80 -11.43
CA GLU A 14 3.42 -13.77 -10.34
C GLU A 14 1.96 -13.96 -9.88
N ILE A 15 1.50 -15.22 -9.81
CA ILE A 15 0.17 -15.54 -9.31
C ILE A 15 0.17 -15.56 -7.78
N ILE A 16 -0.48 -14.57 -7.20
CA ILE A 16 -0.67 -14.43 -5.75
C ILE A 16 -2.11 -14.83 -5.40
N MET A 17 -2.25 -15.61 -4.33
CA MET A 17 -3.54 -16.09 -3.83
C MET A 17 -3.85 -15.53 -2.44
N SER A 18 -5.06 -15.03 -2.25
CA SER A 18 -5.57 -14.61 -0.94
C SER A 18 -7.09 -14.76 -0.89
N THR A 19 -7.68 -14.50 0.27
CA THR A 19 -9.14 -14.46 0.40
C THR A 19 -9.69 -13.11 -0.06
N ARG A 20 -10.92 -13.12 -0.59
CA ARG A 20 -11.64 -11.89 -0.95
C ARG A 20 -11.68 -10.93 0.24
N ASP A 21 -11.94 -11.43 1.45
CA ASP A 21 -12.07 -10.61 2.65
C ASP A 21 -10.80 -9.80 2.95
N ILE A 22 -9.61 -10.40 2.81
CA ILE A 22 -8.33 -9.71 2.99
C ILE A 22 -8.14 -8.64 1.90
N LEU A 23 -8.40 -9.00 0.64
CA LEU A 23 -8.17 -8.11 -0.49
C LEU A 23 -9.16 -6.95 -0.55
N THR A 24 -10.34 -7.10 0.04
CA THR A 24 -11.37 -6.06 0.17
C THR A 24 -11.42 -5.43 1.57
N ARG A 25 -10.43 -5.68 2.43
CA ARG A 25 -10.39 -5.22 3.83
C ARG A 25 -10.59 -3.71 3.93
N ILE A 26 -9.94 -2.94 3.05
CA ILE A 26 -10.18 -1.51 2.89
C ILE A 26 -11.21 -1.31 1.77
N ARG A 27 -12.49 -1.21 2.14
CA ARG A 27 -13.61 -1.15 1.18
C ARG A 27 -13.54 0.02 0.20
N SER A 28 -12.95 1.14 0.61
CA SER A 28 -12.79 2.35 -0.20
C SER A 28 -11.61 2.30 -1.18
N SER A 29 -10.77 1.25 -1.12
CA SER A 29 -9.60 1.13 -1.99
C SER A 29 -9.99 0.76 -3.42
N LYS A 30 -9.16 1.16 -4.39
CA LYS A 30 -9.30 0.72 -5.79
C LYS A 30 -9.12 -0.80 -5.88
N LEU A 31 -8.22 -1.39 -5.09
CA LEU A 31 -8.05 -2.84 -5.01
C LEU A 31 -9.38 -3.54 -4.66
N ALA A 32 -10.10 -3.07 -3.65
CA ALA A 32 -11.38 -3.66 -3.27
C ALA A 32 -12.42 -3.53 -4.39
N SER A 33 -12.46 -2.39 -5.09
CA SER A 33 -13.33 -2.18 -6.26
C SER A 33 -13.06 -3.20 -7.37
N MET A 34 -11.78 -3.43 -7.69
CA MET A 34 -11.36 -4.40 -8.71
C MET A 34 -11.78 -5.83 -8.34
N ILE A 35 -11.56 -6.24 -7.09
CA ILE A 35 -11.90 -7.58 -6.58
C ILE A 35 -13.42 -7.84 -6.56
N ASN A 36 -14.21 -6.78 -6.41
CA ASN A 36 -15.67 -6.84 -6.44
C ASN A 36 -16.25 -6.76 -7.86
N GLY A 37 -15.41 -6.66 -8.89
CA GLY A 37 -15.84 -6.64 -10.29
C GLY A 37 -16.31 -5.28 -10.78
N ASN A 38 -16.07 -4.21 -10.02
CA ASN A 38 -16.43 -2.84 -10.40
C ASN A 38 -15.32 -2.17 -11.23
N CYS A 39 -14.59 -2.95 -12.03
CA CYS A 39 -13.54 -2.46 -12.92
C CYS A 39 -14.04 -2.51 -14.36
N GLU A 40 -14.17 -1.35 -14.99
CA GLU A 40 -14.61 -1.21 -16.38
C GLU A 40 -13.48 -1.43 -17.39
N ASP A 41 -12.24 -1.51 -16.92
CA ASP A 41 -11.05 -1.62 -17.76
C ASP A 41 -10.70 -3.08 -18.05
N ILE A 42 -10.88 -3.50 -19.30
CA ILE A 42 -10.56 -4.85 -19.77
C ILE A 42 -9.04 -5.13 -19.65
N SER A 43 -8.19 -4.09 -19.68
CA SER A 43 -6.74 -4.25 -19.49
C SER A 43 -6.35 -4.62 -18.05
N ALA A 44 -7.31 -4.60 -17.12
CA ALA A 44 -7.12 -5.03 -15.74
C ALA A 44 -7.04 -6.56 -15.58
N PHE A 45 -7.07 -7.35 -16.67
CA PHE A 45 -7.02 -8.82 -16.62
C PHE A 45 -5.89 -9.40 -17.48
N ASP A 46 -5.31 -10.52 -17.02
CA ASP A 46 -4.38 -11.32 -17.82
C ASP A 46 -5.11 -12.29 -18.77
N CYS A 47 -4.35 -13.06 -19.55
CA CYS A 47 -4.91 -14.02 -20.51
C CYS A 47 -5.70 -15.17 -19.88
N ASP A 48 -5.55 -15.39 -18.56
CA ASP A 48 -6.27 -16.41 -17.80
C ASP A 48 -7.50 -15.82 -17.07
N GLY A 49 -7.78 -14.52 -17.24
CA GLY A 49 -8.88 -13.82 -16.60
C GLY A 49 -8.64 -13.48 -15.13
N ASN A 50 -7.39 -13.56 -14.65
CA ASN A 50 -7.04 -13.04 -13.33
C ASN A 50 -6.87 -11.53 -13.41
N ILE A 51 -7.18 -10.82 -12.32
CA ILE A 51 -6.83 -9.39 -12.23
C ILE A 51 -5.31 -9.25 -12.38
N PHE A 52 -4.88 -8.40 -13.30
CA PHE A 52 -3.48 -8.10 -13.56
C PHE A 52 -3.08 -6.77 -12.94
N LEU A 53 -2.04 -6.79 -12.12
CA LEU A 53 -1.43 -5.64 -11.49
C LEU A 53 0.02 -5.53 -11.95
N ASN A 54 0.35 -4.51 -12.72
CA ASN A 54 1.70 -4.33 -13.28
C ASN A 54 2.67 -3.71 -12.25
N TYR A 55 2.88 -4.40 -11.12
CA TYR A 55 3.77 -3.97 -10.05
C TYR A 55 4.73 -5.09 -9.64
N ASN A 56 5.77 -4.73 -8.88
CA ASN A 56 6.67 -5.69 -8.29
C ASN A 56 5.94 -6.57 -7.24
N PRO A 57 5.92 -7.91 -7.37
CA PRO A 57 5.26 -8.82 -6.44
C PRO A 57 5.67 -8.63 -4.98
N ILE A 58 6.95 -8.33 -4.72
CA ILE A 58 7.49 -8.13 -3.37
C ILE A 58 6.78 -6.97 -2.66
N LEU A 59 6.47 -5.91 -3.39
CA LEU A 59 5.74 -4.76 -2.84
C LEU A 59 4.31 -5.15 -2.50
N PHE A 60 3.66 -5.93 -3.35
CA PHE A 60 2.29 -6.39 -3.11
C PHE A 60 2.21 -7.37 -1.94
N TYR A 61 3.19 -8.27 -1.78
CA TYR A 61 3.29 -9.09 -0.57
C TYR A 61 3.38 -8.24 0.69
N HIS A 62 4.20 -7.18 0.67
CA HIS A 62 4.33 -6.26 1.81
C HIS A 62 3.00 -5.55 2.15
N LEU A 63 2.22 -5.16 1.14
CA LEU A 63 0.85 -4.66 1.34
C LEU A 63 -0.07 -5.76 1.91
N LEU A 64 -0.01 -6.96 1.33
CA LEU A 64 -0.89 -8.08 1.68
C LEU A 64 -0.71 -8.54 3.12
N GLU A 65 0.53 -8.58 3.62
CA GLU A 65 0.80 -8.88 5.04
C GLU A 65 0.16 -7.84 5.96
N GLN A 66 0.25 -6.55 5.62
CA GLN A 66 -0.37 -5.50 6.42
C GLN A 66 -1.90 -5.62 6.42
N LEU A 67 -2.50 -5.95 5.27
CA LEU A 67 -3.95 -6.19 5.19
C LEU A 67 -4.41 -7.34 6.09
N ARG A 68 -3.57 -8.38 6.25
CA ARG A 68 -3.85 -9.55 7.12
C ARG A 68 -3.81 -9.18 8.59
N THR A 69 -2.94 -8.25 8.99
CA THR A 69 -2.73 -7.86 10.38
C THR A 69 -3.48 -6.60 10.79
N LEU A 70 -4.31 -6.02 9.91
CA LEU A 70 -5.09 -4.83 10.22
C LEU A 70 -6.11 -5.12 11.33
N GLU A 71 -5.95 -4.41 12.46
CA GLU A 71 -6.86 -4.48 13.60
C GLU A 71 -8.05 -3.52 13.46
N ASP A 72 -7.82 -2.31 12.93
CA ASP A 72 -8.86 -1.29 12.70
C ASP A 72 -8.96 -0.91 11.21
N GLU A 73 -10.14 -1.16 10.64
CA GLU A 73 -10.44 -0.83 9.23
C GLU A 73 -10.74 0.68 9.03
N ASN A 74 -11.10 1.41 10.09
CA ASN A 74 -11.47 2.83 10.01
C ASN A 74 -10.24 3.75 10.03
N PHE A 75 -9.19 3.35 10.75
CA PHE A 75 -7.94 4.09 10.88
C PHE A 75 -6.72 3.22 10.54
N PRO A 76 -6.65 2.68 9.33
CA PRO A 76 -5.59 1.75 8.97
C PRO A 76 -4.26 2.49 8.84
N ILE A 77 -3.24 2.00 9.56
CA ILE A 77 -1.87 2.50 9.43
C ILE A 77 -1.08 1.53 8.57
N PHE A 78 -0.44 2.06 7.54
CA PHE A 78 0.43 1.29 6.65
C PHE A 78 1.84 1.86 6.64
N TYR A 79 2.82 0.96 6.56
CA TYR A 79 4.23 1.27 6.57
C TYR A 79 4.87 0.88 5.25
N PRO A 80 5.81 1.70 4.73
CA PRO A 80 6.60 1.31 3.58
C PRO A 80 7.57 0.16 3.92
N PRO A 81 8.08 -0.56 2.91
CA PRO A 81 9.14 -1.55 3.11
C PRO A 81 10.38 -0.94 3.75
N LYS A 82 11.11 -1.73 4.56
CA LYS A 82 12.36 -1.29 5.22
C LYS A 82 13.47 -0.91 4.23
N SER A 83 13.47 -1.54 3.05
CA SER A 83 14.44 -1.24 2.00
C SER A 83 14.14 0.11 1.35
N ARG A 84 15.08 1.06 1.42
CA ARG A 84 14.95 2.40 0.84
C ARG A 84 14.67 2.38 -0.67
N LEU A 85 15.21 1.38 -1.39
CA LEU A 85 15.00 1.21 -2.83
C LEU A 85 13.56 0.85 -3.18
N LEU A 86 12.82 0.30 -2.23
CA LEU A 86 11.43 -0.14 -2.42
C LEU A 86 10.40 0.90 -1.96
N VAL A 87 10.81 1.96 -1.25
CA VAL A 87 9.88 2.96 -0.69
C VAL A 87 9.13 3.73 -1.78
N ILE A 88 9.84 4.25 -2.79
CA ILE A 88 9.22 5.01 -3.89
C ILE A 88 8.26 4.12 -4.70
N PRO A 89 8.68 2.96 -5.24
CA PRO A 89 7.77 2.13 -6.03
C PRO A 89 6.62 1.55 -5.18
N PHE A 90 6.85 1.30 -3.87
CA PHE A 90 5.76 0.93 -2.97
C PHE A 90 4.72 2.05 -2.90
N ARG A 91 5.14 3.29 -2.67
CA ARG A 91 4.23 4.43 -2.55
C ARG A 91 3.40 4.63 -3.82
N GLN A 92 4.01 4.49 -4.99
CA GLN A 92 3.32 4.57 -6.28
C GLN A 92 2.24 3.50 -6.39
N MET A 93 2.61 2.22 -6.22
CA MET A 93 1.66 1.10 -6.23
C MET A 93 0.53 1.33 -5.20
N PHE A 94 0.90 1.71 -3.98
CA PHE A 94 -0.01 1.87 -2.87
C PHE A 94 -1.05 2.98 -3.11
N GLN A 95 -0.62 4.12 -3.66
CA GLN A 95 -1.50 5.22 -4.04
C GLN A 95 -2.41 4.85 -5.22
N GLU A 96 -1.87 4.19 -6.25
CA GLU A 96 -2.64 3.78 -7.42
C GLU A 96 -3.70 2.72 -7.08
N LEU A 97 -3.42 1.85 -6.11
CA LEU A 97 -4.40 0.91 -5.55
C LEU A 97 -5.40 1.57 -4.59
N GLY A 98 -5.36 2.89 -4.42
CA GLY A 98 -6.33 3.68 -3.67
C GLY A 98 -6.14 3.61 -2.16
N PHE A 99 -4.93 3.29 -1.69
CA PHE A 99 -4.59 3.37 -0.28
C PHE A 99 -3.89 4.69 0.04
N ARG A 100 -4.04 5.15 1.29
CA ARG A 100 -3.33 6.31 1.80
C ARG A 100 -2.42 5.86 2.94
N ILE A 101 -1.13 6.13 2.80
CA ILE A 101 -0.23 6.01 3.96
C ILE A 101 -0.77 7.03 4.95
N ALA A 102 -0.71 6.73 6.26
CA ALA A 102 -0.99 7.73 7.26
C ALA A 102 -0.19 8.98 6.87
N SER A 103 -0.87 10.03 6.37
CA SER A 103 -0.19 11.27 6.14
C SER A 103 0.18 11.71 7.53
N LEU A 104 1.47 11.77 7.82
CA LEU A 104 1.89 12.45 9.02
C LEU A 104 1.21 13.82 8.98
N SER A 105 0.40 14.10 9.99
CA SER A 105 -0.13 15.43 10.17
C SER A 105 1.07 16.37 10.21
N ASN A 106 0.89 17.60 9.73
CA ASN A 106 1.91 18.63 9.92
C ASN A 106 2.38 18.73 11.39
N ASP A 107 1.51 18.37 12.33
CA ASP A 107 1.78 18.37 13.75
C ASP A 107 2.44 17.11 14.32
N ASP A 108 2.54 16.03 13.53
CA ASP A 108 3.12 14.78 14.00
C ASP A 108 4.62 14.94 14.29
N ILE A 109 5.04 14.44 15.45
CA ILE A 109 6.43 14.48 15.89
C ILE A 109 7.17 13.26 15.35
N ILE A 110 8.25 13.51 14.62
CA ILE A 110 9.11 12.51 13.97
C ILE A 110 10.47 12.52 14.64
N THR A 111 11.01 11.32 14.89
CA THR A 111 12.38 11.12 15.35
C THR A 111 13.24 10.59 14.19
N LEU A 112 14.35 11.26 13.91
CA LEU A 112 15.29 10.93 12.84
C LEU A 112 16.67 10.61 13.45
N ASN A 113 17.32 9.56 12.97
CA ASN A 113 18.73 9.32 13.24
C ASN A 113 19.56 9.82 12.04
N VAL A 114 20.43 10.79 12.30
CA VAL A 114 21.32 11.41 11.30
C VAL A 114 22.75 11.22 11.75
N GLY A 115 23.39 10.16 11.25
CA GLY A 115 24.81 9.89 11.53
C GLY A 115 25.12 9.55 12.99
N GLY A 116 24.16 9.02 13.75
CA GLY A 116 24.32 8.70 15.18
C GLY A 116 23.74 9.76 16.11
N GLU A 117 23.37 10.93 15.60
CA GLU A 117 22.67 11.97 16.34
C GLU A 117 21.15 11.88 16.12
N ILE A 118 20.37 12.07 17.19
CA ILE A 118 18.92 11.96 17.16
C ILE A 118 18.29 13.35 17.06
N PHE A 119 17.50 13.56 16.02
CA PHE A 119 16.72 14.78 15.80
C PHE A 119 15.25 14.49 16.00
N VAL A 120 14.56 15.36 16.73
CA VAL A 120 13.11 15.29 16.94
C VAL A 120 12.48 16.55 16.36
N THR A 121 11.53 16.41 15.45
CA THR A 121 10.93 17.55 14.75
C THR A 121 9.49 17.26 14.32
N ARG A 122 8.79 18.25 13.79
CA ARG A 122 7.44 18.06 13.22
C ARG A 122 7.53 17.60 11.77
N CYS A 123 6.54 16.84 11.31
CA CYS A 123 6.42 16.51 9.89
C CYS A 123 6.41 17.76 9.00
N GLN A 124 5.74 18.83 9.45
CA GLN A 124 5.74 20.11 8.74
C GLN A 124 7.16 20.60 8.47
N THR A 125 8.08 20.49 9.43
CA THR A 125 9.46 20.95 9.28
C THR A 125 10.19 20.18 8.18
N LEU A 126 9.89 18.89 8.01
CA LEU A 126 10.51 18.07 6.96
C LEU A 126 9.86 18.25 5.59
N SER A 127 8.57 18.63 5.55
CA SER A 127 7.80 18.85 4.32
C SER A 127 7.85 20.29 3.78
N GLN A 128 8.47 21.22 4.51
CA GLN A 128 8.59 22.65 4.14
C GLN A 128 9.24 22.91 2.78
N VAL A 129 10.14 22.02 2.32
CA VAL A 129 10.79 22.14 1.01
C VAL A 129 10.21 21.07 0.08
N PRO A 130 9.28 21.44 -0.83
CA PRO A 130 8.71 20.52 -1.79
C PRO A 130 9.81 19.81 -2.60
N TYR A 131 9.61 18.53 -2.89
CA TYR A 131 10.56 17.67 -3.64
C TYR A 131 11.90 17.37 -2.93
N SER A 132 12.07 17.79 -1.67
CA SER A 132 13.22 17.35 -0.89
C SER A 132 13.11 15.86 -0.52
N LYS A 133 14.26 15.22 -0.28
CA LYS A 133 14.28 13.82 0.21
C LYS A 133 13.61 13.65 1.57
N LEU A 134 13.45 14.74 2.32
CA LEU A 134 12.83 14.77 3.65
C LEU A 134 11.33 15.11 3.59
N ALA A 135 10.85 15.71 2.50
CA ALA A 135 9.42 16.00 2.32
C ALA A 135 8.57 14.76 1.98
N ILE A 136 9.22 13.59 1.91
CA ILE A 136 8.60 12.30 1.61
C ILE A 136 8.47 11.44 2.89
N VAL A 137 8.93 11.96 4.04
CA VAL A 137 8.86 11.30 5.35
C VAL A 137 7.41 11.25 5.80
#